data_AF-A0A2S6RRU9-F1
#
_entry.id   AF-A0A2S6RRU9-F1
#
_cell.length_a   1.000
_cell.length_b   1.000
_cell.length_c   1.000
_cell.angle_alpha   90.00
_cell.angle_beta   90.00
_cell.angle_gamma   90.00
#
_symmetry.space_group_name_H-M   'P 1'
#
loop_
_entity.id
_entity.type
_entity.pdbx_description
1 polymer ?
#
loop_
_entity_poly.entity_id
_entity_poly.type
_entity_poly.pdbx_seq_one_letter_code
_entity_poly.pdbx_strand_id
1 'polypeptide(L)'
;MLLEYLPILLFLLVSIVFSVGALSLSFLLSPKKPSDEKLSPYECGFEPFDDARTKFDIRFYLVALLFIIFDLEVAFLFPWAISLSGIGLFGYISMMIFLLILTIGFIYEWKKGALEWE
;
A
#
# COMPACT_ATOMS: atom_id res chain seq x y z
N MET A 1 -10.23 24.35 14.21
CA MET A 1 -10.49 23.16 13.37
C MET A 1 -9.65 23.13 12.10
N LEU A 2 -9.94 23.83 11.00
CA LEU A 2 -9.11 23.69 9.77
C LEU A 2 -7.64 24.16 9.91
N LEU A 3 -7.39 25.16 10.76
CA LEU A 3 -6.03 25.66 11.02
C LEU A 3 -5.13 24.63 11.72
N GLU A 4 -5.70 23.61 12.38
CA GLU A 4 -4.92 22.53 13.01
C GLU A 4 -4.27 21.59 11.99
N TYR A 5 -4.76 21.58 10.74
CA TYR A 5 -4.16 20.84 9.62
C TYR A 5 -3.08 21.64 8.90
N LEU A 6 -2.94 22.95 9.17
CA LEU A 6 -1.93 23.79 8.53
C LEU A 6 -0.48 23.27 8.74
N PRO A 7 -0.07 22.82 9.95
CA PRO A 7 1.25 22.24 10.14
C PRO A 7 1.49 20.99 9.27
N ILE A 8 0.47 20.15 9.07
CA ILE A 8 0.57 18.94 8.23
C ILE A 8 0.80 19.34 6.77
N LEU A 9 0.05 20.31 6.27
CA LEU A 9 0.22 20.83 4.91
C LEU A 9 1.61 21.45 4.71
N LEU A 10 2.06 22.28 5.65
CA LEU A 10 3.38 22.90 5.60
C LEU A 10 4.49 21.84 5.62
N PHE A 11 4.37 20.82 6.46
CA PHE A 11 5.32 19.71 6.51
C PHE A 11 5.39 18.98 5.17
N LEU A 12 4.25 18.64 4.58
CA LEU A 12 4.18 17.97 3.28
C LEU A 12 4.81 18.83 2.17
N LEU A 13 4.57 20.14 2.16
CA LEU A 13 5.19 21.07 1.21
C LEU A 13 6.71 21.13 1.37
N VAL A 14 7.20 21.26 2.60
CA VAL A 14 8.64 21.29 2.88
C VAL A 14 9.29 19.97 2.49
N SER A 15 8.67 18.83 2.78
CA SER A 15 9.18 17.52 2.37
C SER A 15 9.28 17.39 0.85
N ILE A 16 8.26 17.83 0.10
CA ILE A 16 8.29 17.80 -1.37
C ILE A 16 9.38 18.73 -1.91
N VAL A 17 9.44 19.98 -1.43
CA VAL A 17 10.45 20.95 -1.85
C VAL A 17 11.86 20.43 -1.58
N PHE A 18 12.06 19.81 -0.41
CA PHE A 18 13.33 19.21 -0.05
C PHE A 18 13.68 18.03 -0.96
N SER A 19 12.78 17.07 -1.17
CA SER A 19 13.02 15.91 -2.04
C SER A 19 13.29 16.33 -3.49
N VAL A 20 12.48 17.23 -4.04
CA VAL A 20 12.67 17.76 -5.40
C VAL A 20 13.96 18.57 -5.49
N GLY A 21 14.26 19.40 -4.49
CA GLY A 21 15.48 20.19 -4.42
C GLY A 21 16.73 19.33 -4.38
N ALA A 22 16.75 18.29 -3.55
CA ALA A 22 17.85 17.34 -3.45
C ALA A 22 18.08 16.56 -4.75
N LEU A 23 17.00 16.04 -5.36
CA LEU A 23 17.08 15.33 -6.65
C LEU A 23 17.52 16.27 -7.78
N SER A 24 17.00 17.49 -7.82
CA SER A 24 17.39 18.50 -8.82
C SER A 24 18.86 18.86 -8.66
N LEU A 25 19.33 19.11 -7.44
CA LEU A 25 20.73 19.43 -7.18
C LEU A 25 21.65 18.26 -7.59
N SER A 26 21.27 17.02 -7.27
CA SER A 26 21.98 15.82 -7.73
C SER A 26 22.02 15.73 -9.26
N PHE A 27 20.90 15.98 -9.94
CA PHE A 27 20.83 15.96 -11.40
C PHE A 27 21.64 17.08 -12.08
N LEU A 28 21.70 18.27 -11.47
CA LEU A 28 22.46 19.40 -12.00
C LEU A 28 23.97 19.26 -11.76
N LEU A 29 24.38 18.79 -10.58
CA LEU A 29 25.80 18.69 -10.20
C LEU A 29 26.47 17.38 -10.63
N SER A 30 25.71 16.34 -10.96
CA SER A 30 26.28 15.03 -11.33
C SER A 30 26.99 15.07 -12.69
N PRO A 31 28.14 14.38 -12.83
CA PRO A 31 28.79 14.21 -14.13
C PRO A 31 27.91 13.44 -15.12
N LYS A 32 27.57 14.07 -16.25
CA LYS A 32 26.75 13.45 -17.30
C LYS A 32 27.64 12.70 -18.29
N LYS A 33 27.87 11.40 -18.02
CA LYS A 33 28.66 10.50 -18.89
C LYS A 33 27.86 9.23 -19.23
N PRO A 34 26.78 9.35 -20.03
CA PRO A 34 26.04 8.19 -20.52
C PRO A 34 26.91 7.37 -21.48
N SER A 35 26.75 6.06 -21.46
CA SER A 35 27.27 5.12 -22.44
C SER A 35 26.21 4.05 -22.66
N ASP A 36 26.21 3.38 -23.81
CA ASP A 36 25.19 2.37 -24.13
C ASP A 36 25.14 1.28 -23.04
N GLU A 37 26.30 0.82 -22.56
CA GLU A 37 26.42 -0.13 -21.44
C GLU A 37 25.94 0.38 -20.07
N LYS A 38 25.87 1.71 -19.85
CA LYS A 38 25.33 2.26 -18.59
C LYS A 38 23.82 2.44 -18.63
N LEU A 39 23.26 2.50 -19.85
CA LEU A 39 21.84 2.68 -20.10
C LEU A 39 21.17 1.33 -20.41
N SER A 40 21.94 0.25 -20.61
CA SER A 40 21.42 -1.09 -20.79
C SER A 40 20.81 -1.62 -19.47
N PRO A 41 19.74 -2.44 -19.56
CA PRO A 41 19.20 -3.13 -18.39
C PRO A 41 20.25 -4.01 -17.72
N TYR A 42 20.20 -4.10 -16.40
CA TYR A 42 21.10 -4.95 -15.64
C TYR A 42 20.74 -6.43 -15.81
N GLU A 43 21.56 -7.18 -16.53
CA GLU A 43 21.44 -8.64 -16.71
C GLU A 43 22.82 -9.31 -16.52
N CYS A 44 23.52 -8.97 -15.42
CA CYS A 44 24.86 -9.52 -15.09
C CYS A 44 25.91 -9.42 -16.21
N GLY A 45 25.81 -8.42 -17.09
CA GLY A 45 26.74 -8.18 -18.21
C GLY A 45 26.34 -8.82 -19.54
N PHE A 46 25.14 -9.42 -19.62
CA PHE A 46 24.58 -9.95 -20.85
C PHE A 46 23.50 -9.03 -21.43
N GLU A 47 23.16 -9.22 -22.71
CA GLU A 47 21.96 -8.62 -23.28
C GLU A 47 20.72 -9.35 -22.72
N PRO A 48 19.62 -8.64 -22.43
CA PRO A 48 18.38 -9.26 -21.97
C PRO A 48 17.95 -10.37 -22.93
N PHE A 49 17.86 -11.60 -22.41
CA PHE A 49 17.62 -12.79 -23.22
C PHE A 49 16.15 -12.94 -23.68
N ASP A 50 15.21 -12.32 -22.97
CA ASP A 50 13.78 -12.58 -23.12
C ASP A 50 12.92 -11.31 -23.08
N ASP A 51 11.70 -11.39 -23.61
CA ASP A 51 10.73 -10.29 -23.52
C ASP A 51 10.27 -10.14 -22.05
N ALA A 52 10.37 -8.92 -21.52
CA ALA A 52 9.94 -8.60 -20.16
C ALA A 52 8.41 -8.73 -19.95
N ARG A 53 7.63 -8.98 -21.02
CA ARG A 53 6.17 -9.15 -20.99
C ARG A 53 5.75 -10.56 -20.57
N THR A 54 6.14 -10.98 -19.38
CA THR A 54 5.61 -12.20 -18.77
C THR A 54 4.27 -11.94 -18.09
N LYS A 55 3.44 -12.97 -17.98
CA LYS A 55 2.20 -12.88 -17.20
C LYS A 55 2.57 -12.77 -15.74
N PHE A 56 2.17 -11.66 -15.10
CA PHE A 56 2.28 -11.54 -13.65
C PHE A 56 1.38 -12.56 -12.97
N ASP A 57 1.83 -13.01 -11.82
CA ASP A 57 1.12 -13.98 -11.02
C ASP A 57 -0.21 -13.40 -10.49
N ILE A 58 -1.30 -14.18 -10.58
CA ILE A 58 -2.62 -13.79 -10.06
C ILE A 58 -2.59 -13.58 -8.53
N ARG A 59 -1.60 -14.15 -7.83
CA ARG A 59 -1.42 -13.99 -6.38
C ARG A 59 -1.31 -12.53 -5.95
N PHE A 60 -0.68 -11.66 -6.74
CA PHE A 60 -0.63 -10.22 -6.45
C PHE A 60 -2.03 -9.58 -6.42
N TYR A 61 -2.90 -10.02 -7.34
CA TYR A 61 -4.29 -9.56 -7.40
C TYR A 61 -5.08 -10.05 -6.19
N LEU A 62 -4.93 -11.32 -5.80
CA LEU A 62 -5.62 -11.87 -4.63
C LEU A 62 -5.22 -11.15 -3.33
N VAL A 63 -3.93 -10.88 -3.14
CA VAL A 63 -3.43 -10.11 -1.99
C VAL A 63 -3.97 -8.68 -1.99
N ALA A 64 -3.99 -8.00 -3.14
CA ALA A 64 -4.52 -6.64 -3.24
C ALA A 64 -6.03 -6.58 -2.96
N LEU A 65 -6.80 -7.55 -3.48
CA LEU A 65 -8.24 -7.67 -3.22
C LEU A 65 -8.50 -7.86 -1.72
N LEU A 66 -7.78 -8.79 -1.08
CA LEU A 66 -7.92 -9.06 0.34
C LEU A 66 -7.54 -7.85 1.20
N PHE A 67 -6.48 -7.14 0.82
CA PHE A 67 -6.08 -5.89 1.47
C PHE A 67 -7.19 -4.84 1.44
N ILE A 68 -7.87 -4.66 0.30
CA ILE A 68 -8.99 -3.71 0.17
C ILE A 68 -10.14 -4.09 1.11
N ILE A 69 -10.47 -5.39 1.22
CA ILE A 69 -11.54 -5.86 2.10
C ILE A 69 -11.20 -5.58 3.57
N PHE A 70 -9.97 -5.87 3.99
CA PHE A 70 -9.52 -5.59 5.36
C PHE A 70 -9.39 -4.10 5.67
N ASP A 71 -8.95 -3.29 4.72
CA ASP A 71 -8.89 -1.83 4.90
C ASP A 71 -10.29 -1.25 5.13
N LEU A 72 -11.27 -1.75 4.37
CA LEU A 72 -12.68 -1.41 4.55
C LEU A 72 -13.22 -1.88 5.90
N GLU A 73 -12.86 -3.08 6.37
CA GLU A 73 -13.20 -3.57 7.72
C GLU A 73 -12.72 -2.59 8.80
N VAL A 74 -11.45 -2.18 8.72
CA VAL A 74 -10.85 -1.25 9.67
C VAL A 74 -11.51 0.13 9.60
N ALA A 75 -11.89 0.59 8.41
CA ALA A 75 -12.63 1.85 8.23
C ALA A 75 -13.99 1.83 8.96
N PHE A 76 -14.68 0.68 9.05
CA PHE A 76 -15.90 0.53 9.86
C PHE A 76 -15.61 0.34 11.35
N LEU A 77 -14.49 -0.30 11.69
CA LEU A 77 -14.10 -0.55 13.07
C LEU A 77 -13.77 0.76 13.82
N PHE A 78 -13.15 1.74 13.16
CA PHE A 78 -12.73 3.00 13.80
C PHE A 78 -13.90 3.81 14.41
N PRO A 79 -14.97 4.17 13.65
CA PRO A 79 -16.10 4.88 14.23
C PRO A 79 -16.78 4.12 15.36
N TRP A 80 -16.89 2.79 15.23
CA TRP A 80 -17.44 1.92 16.26
C TRP A 80 -16.60 1.92 17.54
N ALA A 81 -15.27 1.81 17.41
CA ALA A 81 -14.35 1.80 18.54
C ALA A 81 -14.39 3.13 19.31
N ILE A 82 -14.45 4.26 18.60
CA ILE A 82 -14.51 5.60 19.22
C ILE A 82 -15.86 5.85 19.88
N SER A 83 -16.95 5.28 19.36
CA SER A 83 -18.31 5.48 19.89
C SER A 83 -18.79 4.41 20.87
N LEU A 84 -17.91 3.48 21.27
CA LEU A 84 -18.26 2.29 22.06
C LEU A 84 -19.01 2.60 23.37
N SER A 85 -18.68 3.73 24.02
CA SER A 85 -19.33 4.18 25.25
C SER A 85 -20.78 4.63 25.08
N GLY A 86 -21.21 4.99 23.86
CA GLY A 86 -22.53 5.57 23.57
C GLY A 86 -23.52 4.65 22.86
N ILE A 87 -23.05 3.56 22.25
CA ILE A 87 -23.87 2.68 21.39
C ILE A 87 -24.53 1.50 22.14
N GLY A 88 -24.14 1.28 23.40
CA GLY A 88 -24.68 0.21 24.25
C GLY A 88 -24.42 -1.21 23.71
N LEU A 89 -25.08 -2.20 24.33
CA LEU A 89 -24.85 -3.61 24.03
C LEU A 89 -25.24 -3.99 22.60
N PHE A 90 -26.25 -3.34 22.03
CA PHE A 90 -26.70 -3.61 20.66
C PHE A 90 -25.64 -3.24 19.62
N GLY A 91 -25.04 -2.05 19.73
CA GLY A 91 -23.95 -1.63 18.85
C GLY A 91 -22.69 -2.48 19.01
N TYR A 92 -22.40 -2.93 20.24
CA TYR A 92 -21.32 -3.86 20.50
C TYR A 92 -21.54 -5.21 19.77
N ILE A 93 -22.69 -5.86 19.98
CA ILE A 93 -22.99 -7.17 19.39
C ILE A 93 -23.03 -7.09 17.85
N SER A 94 -23.58 -6.01 17.30
CA SER A 94 -23.67 -5.81 15.85
C SER A 94 -22.29 -5.83 15.19
N MET A 95 -21.29 -5.17 15.78
CA MET A 95 -19.91 -5.23 15.29
C MET A 95 -19.26 -6.60 15.50
N MET A 96 -19.53 -7.27 16.62
CA MET A 96 -19.01 -8.63 16.83
C MET A 96 -19.52 -9.60 15.76
N ILE A 97 -20.78 -9.48 15.34
CA ILE A 97 -21.33 -10.26 14.23
C ILE A 97 -20.67 -9.89 12.91
N PHE A 98 -20.47 -8.59 12.64
CA PHE A 98 -19.77 -8.12 11.43
C PHE A 98 -18.35 -8.69 11.32
N LEU A 99 -17.55 -8.57 12.39
CA LEU A 99 -16.19 -9.12 12.45
C LEU A 99 -16.18 -10.65 12.31
N LEU A 100 -17.15 -11.34 12.92
CA LEU A 100 -17.27 -12.80 12.78
C LEU A 100 -17.49 -13.21 11.31
N ILE A 101 -18.39 -12.52 10.59
CA ILE A 101 -18.67 -12.82 9.18
C ILE A 101 -17.42 -12.64 8.32
N LEU A 102 -16.69 -11.53 8.52
CA LEU A 102 -15.45 -11.26 7.77
C LEU A 102 -14.34 -12.24 8.13
N THR A 103 -14.21 -12.59 9.42
CA THR A 103 -13.25 -13.60 9.88
C THR A 103 -13.54 -14.97 9.24
N ILE A 104 -14.81 -15.35 9.09
CA ILE A 104 -15.19 -16.58 8.38
C ILE A 104 -14.77 -16.51 6.91
N GLY A 105 -15.01 -15.38 6.24
CA GLY A 105 -14.57 -15.14 4.86
C GLY A 105 -13.06 -15.29 4.72
N PHE A 106 -12.30 -14.66 5.62
CA PHE A 106 -10.84 -14.76 5.66
C PHE A 106 -10.35 -16.21 5.87
N ILE A 107 -10.95 -16.94 6.82
CA ILE A 107 -10.60 -18.35 7.06
C ILE A 107 -10.89 -19.20 5.82
N TYR A 108 -11.97 -18.93 5.09
CA TYR A 108 -12.29 -19.62 3.85
C TYR A 108 -11.23 -19.37 2.77
N GLU A 109 -10.83 -18.12 2.57
CA GLU A 109 -9.81 -17.75 1.58
C GLU A 109 -8.44 -18.31 1.92
N TRP A 110 -8.06 -18.30 3.20
CA TRP A 110 -6.85 -18.97 3.68
C TRP A 110 -6.89 -20.45 3.32
N LYS A 111 -7.96 -21.16 3.71
CA LYS A 111 -8.09 -22.60 3.41
C LYS A 111 -8.13 -22.92 1.92
N LYS A 112 -8.45 -21.95 1.06
CA LYS A 112 -8.43 -22.06 -0.39
C LYS A 112 -7.05 -21.80 -1.01
N GLY A 113 -6.04 -21.48 -0.20
CA GLY A 113 -4.68 -21.23 -0.66
C GLY A 113 -4.50 -19.85 -1.30
N ALA A 114 -5.44 -18.91 -1.12
CA ALA A 114 -5.33 -17.57 -1.70
C ALA A 114 -4.14 -16.77 -1.15
N LEU A 115 -3.59 -17.20 -0.01
CA LEU A 115 -2.46 -16.59 0.70
C LEU A 115 -1.18 -17.43 0.65
N GLU A 116 -1.19 -18.57 -0.05
CA GLU A 116 -0.02 -19.44 -0.14
C GLU A 116 0.98 -18.91 -1.17
N TRP A 117 2.24 -18.84 -0.74
CA TRP A 117 3.38 -18.39 -1.52
C TRP A 117 4.41 -19.52 -1.61
N GLU A 118 4.05 -20.54 -2.39
CA GLU A 118 4.99 -21.56 -2.88
C GLU A 118 5.06 -21.54 -4.42
#